data_AF-A0A0R3UHX4-F1
#
_entry.id   AF-A0A0R3UHX4-F1
#
_cell.length_a   1.000
_cell.length_b   1.000
_cell.length_c   1.000
_cell.angle_alpha   90.00
_cell.angle_beta   90.00
_cell.angle_gamma   90.00
#
_symmetry.space_group_name_H-M   'P 1'
#
loop_
_entity.id
_entity.type
_entity.pdbx_description
1 polymer ?
#
loop_
_entity_poly.entity_id
_entity_poly.type
_entity_poly.pdbx_seq_one_letter_code
_entity_poly.pdbx_strand_id
1 'polypeptide(L)' 'LLTKMFNKHFLPKSPNILHSYDEEEDEVIKMIKRTGCLNEHNDIMECMFEHKDWRKCQDKVKAFRTCMSKKN' A
#
# COMPACT_ATOMS: atom_id res chain seq x y z
N LEU A 1 -16.91 -16.17 -12.74
CA LEU A 1 -17.17 -16.08 -11.28
C LEU A 1 -15.92 -15.62 -10.52
N LEU A 2 -15.24 -14.57 -11.01
CA LEU A 2 -14.12 -13.91 -10.33
C LEU A 2 -14.18 -12.39 -10.56
N THR A 3 -15.39 -11.85 -10.63
CA THR A 3 -15.65 -10.43 -10.96
C THR A 3 -16.64 -9.79 -10.00
N LYS A 4 -16.64 -10.20 -8.72
CA LYS A 4 -17.47 -9.61 -7.65
C LYS A 4 -16.86 -9.70 -6.24
N MET A 5 -15.54 -9.46 -6.08
CA MET A 5 -14.94 -9.30 -4.73
C MET A 5 -14.13 -8.02 -4.55
N PHE A 6 -14.40 -7.00 -5.37
CA PHE A 6 -14.12 -5.62 -4.98
C PHE A 6 -15.44 -4.94 -4.70
N ASN A 7 -15.98 -5.24 -3.51
CA ASN A 7 -17.16 -4.58 -3.00
C ASN A 7 -16.79 -3.11 -2.73
N LYS A 8 -17.31 -2.20 -3.56
CA LYS A 8 -17.05 -0.73 -3.56
C LYS A 8 -17.45 0.00 -2.26
N HIS A 9 -17.71 -0.73 -1.18
CA HIS A 9 -18.35 -0.23 0.05
C HIS A 9 -17.43 -0.17 1.26
N PHE A 10 -16.16 -0.60 1.15
CA PHE A 10 -15.22 -0.66 2.29
C PHE A 10 -13.92 0.14 2.09
N LEU A 11 -13.92 1.15 1.22
CA LEU A 11 -12.85 2.15 1.23
C LEU A 11 -13.29 3.30 2.15
N PRO A 12 -12.53 3.64 3.20
CA PRO A 12 -12.78 4.86 3.96
C PRO A 12 -12.61 6.03 2.97
N LYS A 13 -13.73 6.65 2.58
CA LYS A 13 -13.70 7.84 1.74
C LYS A 13 -13.11 8.98 2.58
N SER A 14 -11.80 9.18 2.48
CA SER A 14 -11.19 10.45 2.85
C SER A 14 -11.77 11.53 1.92
N PRO A 15 -12.25 12.68 2.42
CA PRO A 15 -12.94 13.68 1.60
C PRO A 15 -12.10 14.33 0.49
N ASN A 16 -10.80 14.03 0.39
CA ASN A 16 -9.85 14.76 -0.46
C ASN A 16 -9.28 13.99 -1.66
N ILE A 17 -9.77 12.81 -2.02
CA ILE A 17 -9.35 12.15 -3.26
C ILE A 17 -10.56 11.81 -4.13
N LEU A 18 -10.84 12.71 -5.07
CA LEU A 18 -11.59 12.38 -6.28
C LEU A 18 -10.73 11.41 -7.10
N HIS A 19 -10.92 10.11 -6.90
CA HIS A 19 -10.24 9.09 -7.68
C HIS A 19 -10.96 8.94 -9.03
N SER A 20 -10.52 9.65 -10.07
CA SER A 20 -10.76 9.22 -11.45
C SER A 20 -10.02 7.89 -11.62
N TYR A 21 -10.76 6.81 -11.82
CA TYR A 21 -10.21 5.46 -12.04
C TYR A 21 -9.56 5.29 -13.41
N ASP A 22 -9.01 6.37 -13.97
CA ASP A 22 -8.37 6.39 -15.28
C ASP A 22 -6.87 6.72 -15.09
N GLU A 23 -6.06 5.67 -15.23
CA GLU A 23 -4.68 5.63 -15.76
C GLU A 23 -3.50 6.25 -15.02
N GLU A 24 -3.65 7.05 -13.96
CA GLU A 24 -2.48 7.58 -13.25
C GLU A 24 -2.07 6.74 -12.03
N GLU A 25 -0.90 6.10 -12.12
CA GLU A 25 -0.26 5.46 -10.97
C GLU A 25 0.08 6.50 -9.89
N ASP A 26 -0.31 6.21 -8.65
CA ASP A 26 -0.08 7.01 -7.44
C ASP A 26 1.39 7.47 -7.35
N GLU A 27 1.59 8.77 -7.13
CA GLU A 27 2.92 9.38 -7.07
C GLU A 27 3.81 8.76 -5.98
N VAL A 28 3.23 8.39 -4.84
CA VAL A 28 3.95 7.72 -3.75
C VAL A 28 4.43 6.35 -4.20
N ILE A 29 3.61 5.60 -4.92
CA ILE A 29 4.00 4.29 -5.47
C ILE A 29 5.11 4.44 -6.51
N LYS A 30 5.03 5.45 -7.40
CA LYS A 30 6.11 5.79 -8.34
C LYS A 30 7.42 6.10 -7.61
N MET A 31 7.37 6.86 -6.52
CA MET A 31 8.55 7.16 -5.71
C MET A 31 9.13 5.91 -5.05
N ILE A 32 8.29 5.07 -4.45
CA ILE A 32 8.72 3.82 -3.81
C ILE A 32 9.35 2.87 -4.83
N LYS A 33 8.79 2.75 -6.04
CA LYS A 33 9.39 1.97 -7.14
C LYS A 33 10.83 2.38 -7.43
N ARG A 34 11.12 3.68 -7.49
CA ARG A 34 12.46 4.20 -7.77
C ARG A 34 13.49 3.82 -6.69
N THR A 35 13.04 3.57 -5.45
CA THR A 35 13.93 3.13 -4.36
C THR A 35 14.31 1.64 -4.42
N GLY A 36 13.54 0.83 -5.17
CA GLY A 36 13.67 -0.62 -5.18
C GLY A 36 13.02 -1.33 -3.97
N CYS A 37 12.39 -0.59 -3.06
CA CYS A 37 11.74 -1.13 -1.85
C CYS A 37 10.24 -1.41 -2.02
N LEU A 38 9.78 -1.65 -3.25
CA LEU A 38 8.34 -1.86 -3.53
C LEU A 38 7.82 -3.16 -2.91
N ASN A 39 8.66 -4.21 -2.85
CA ASN A 39 8.24 -5.49 -2.29
C ASN A 39 7.91 -5.36 -0.80
N GLU A 40 8.79 -4.71 -0.03
CA GLU A 40 8.55 -4.48 1.40
C GLU A 40 7.36 -3.54 1.66
N HIS A 41 7.07 -2.62 0.73
CA HIS A 41 5.83 -1.84 0.78
C HIS A 41 4.60 -2.73 0.57
N ASN A 42 4.61 -3.60 -0.44
CA ASN A 42 3.50 -4.50 -0.72
C ASN A 42 3.24 -5.49 0.43
N ASP A 43 4.30 -5.98 1.08
CA ASP A 43 4.22 -6.77 2.31
C ASP A 43 3.44 -6.06 3.44
N ILE A 44 3.59 -4.74 3.57
CA ILE A 44 2.81 -3.94 4.53
C ILE A 44 1.35 -3.88 4.10
N MET A 45 1.09 -3.62 2.81
CA MET A 45 -0.27 -3.55 2.28
C MET A 45 -1.03 -4.87 2.44
N GLU A 46 -0.37 -6.00 2.20
CA GLU A 46 -0.91 -7.34 2.41
C GLU A 46 -1.20 -7.59 3.89
N CYS A 47 -0.25 -7.31 4.79
CA CYS A 47 -0.47 -7.45 6.23
C CYS A 47 -1.63 -6.58 6.74
N MET A 48 -1.72 -5.33 6.27
CA MET A 48 -2.81 -4.42 6.63
C MET A 48 -4.14 -4.87 6.05
N PHE A 49 -4.17 -5.47 4.86
CA PHE A 49 -5.36 -6.05 4.27
C PHE A 49 -5.88 -7.24 5.10
N GLU A 50 -4.97 -8.14 5.50
CA GLU A 50 -5.30 -9.33 6.28
C GLU A 50 -5.74 -8.98 7.71
N HIS A 51 -4.94 -8.18 8.41
CA HIS A 51 -5.10 -7.98 9.85
C HIS A 51 -5.87 -6.71 10.21
N LYS A 52 -5.83 -5.69 9.34
CA LYS A 52 -6.41 -4.35 9.59
C LYS A 52 -5.99 -3.74 10.93
N ASP A 53 -4.82 -4.13 11.45
CA ASP A 53 -4.23 -3.68 12.71
C ASP A 53 -2.73 -3.48 12.51
N TRP A 54 -2.31 -2.22 12.50
CA TRP A 54 -0.92 -1.85 12.25
C TRP A 54 0.06 -2.40 13.29
N ARG A 55 -0.41 -2.68 14.52
CA ARG A 55 0.43 -3.25 15.58
C ARG A 55 0.88 -4.67 15.24
N LYS A 56 0.08 -5.42 14.48
CA LYS A 56 0.44 -6.76 13.97
C LYS A 56 1.38 -6.70 12.77
N CYS A 57 1.53 -5.55 12.13
CA CYS A 57 2.35 -5.35 10.94
C CYS A 57 3.71 -4.69 11.20
N GLN A 58 4.10 -4.54 12.47
CA GLN A 58 5.33 -3.85 12.86
C GLN A 58 6.60 -4.45 12.23
N ASP A 59 6.66 -5.77 12.07
CA ASP A 59 7.80 -6.43 11.44
C ASP A 59 7.94 -6.06 9.96
N LYS A 60 6.82 -6.00 9.23
CA LYS A 60 6.80 -5.56 7.82
C LYS A 60 7.20 -4.09 7.69
N VAL A 61 6.70 -3.24 8.59
CA VAL A 61 7.08 -1.81 8.65
C VAL A 61 8.58 -1.65 8.92
N LYS A 62 9.15 -2.44 9.83
CA LYS A 62 10.58 -2.43 10.13
C LYS A 62 11.42 -2.88 8.93
N ALA A 63 10.98 -3.90 8.21
CA ALA A 63 11.65 -4.37 6.99
C ALA A 63 11.68 -3.27 5.91
N PHE A 64 10.55 -2.61 5.64
CA PHE A 64 10.47 -1.50 4.71
C PHE A 64 11.38 -0.33 5.11
N ARG A 65 11.36 0.08 6.39
CA ARG A 65 12.27 1.11 6.92
C ARG A 65 13.74 0.73 6.70
N THR A 66 14.08 -0.53 6.93
CA THR A 66 15.45 -1.04 6.75
C THR A 66 15.86 -0.98 5.28
N CYS A 67 14.96 -1.34 4.35
CA CYS A 67 15.22 -1.21 2.92
C CYS A 67 15.50 0.25 2.54
N MET A 68 14.61 1.16 2.92
CA MET A 68 14.73 2.60 2.61
C MET A 68 15.99 3.22 3.21
N SER A 69 16.39 2.80 4.41
CA SER A 69 17.57 3.33 5.09
C SER A 69 18.89 2.95 4.41
N LYS A 70 18.91 1.88 3.59
CA LYS A 70 20.08 1.51 2.77
C LYS A 70 20.22 2.35 1.49
N LYS A 71 19.22 3.19 1.19
CA LYS A 71 19.15 4.03 -0.01
C LYS A 71 19.36 5.52 0.30
N ASN A 72 19.56 5.86 1.58
CA ASN A 72 20.03 7.17 2.02
C ASN A 72 21.55 7.29 1.89
#